data_AF-A0AAD5QMY1-F1
#
_entry.id   AF-A0AAD5QMY1-F1
#
_cell.length_a   1.000
_cell.length_b   1.000
_cell.length_c   1.000
_cell.angle_alpha   90.00
_cell.angle_beta   90.00
_cell.angle_gamma   90.00
#
_symmetry.space_group_name_H-M   'P 1'
#
loop_
_entity.id
_entity.type
_entity.pdbx_description
1 polymer ?
#
loop_
_entity_poly.entity_id
_entity_poly.type
_entity_poly.pdbx_seq_one_letter_code
_entity_poly.pdbx_strand_id
1 'polypeptide(L)'
;MHDVYSPSVPTAIPIIEPLRSGCKIDIYGKVDDCRHKNFAVELLSGPHIVLHINFRFHHEHVVVMNSASYGNWGDEVRHHHSLHHDDSFHLHIQAHHNQYEIQLNGELLAYYAHRFPMESVQALGLQGDFTIEKVHFSGFQFNLDWNSECDYGHRGYSAYGTDDYEPPCSVAFITLCERHLLGRSQMSLVCWRWIIVVCCLD
;
A
#
# COMPACT_ATOMS: atom_id res chain seq x y z
N MET A 1 -15.28 5.58 6.50
CA MET A 1 -14.77 5.39 5.13
C MET A 1 -14.11 6.69 4.71
N HIS A 2 -13.16 6.65 3.79
CA HIS A 2 -12.49 7.83 3.28
C HIS A 2 -12.31 7.69 1.77
N ASP A 3 -12.58 8.76 1.03
CA ASP A 3 -12.50 8.79 -0.43
C ASP A 3 -11.49 9.83 -0.88
N VAL A 4 -10.66 9.46 -1.86
CA VAL A 4 -9.78 10.36 -2.58
C VAL A 4 -10.19 10.35 -4.05
N TYR A 5 -10.49 11.52 -4.61
CA TYR A 5 -10.98 11.66 -5.98
C TYR A 5 -9.91 12.23 -6.90
N SER A 6 -9.81 11.66 -8.10
CA SER A 6 -8.91 12.11 -9.17
C SER A 6 -7.46 12.40 -8.72
N PRO A 7 -6.80 11.54 -7.92
CA PRO A 7 -5.40 11.76 -7.57
C PRO A 7 -4.53 11.69 -8.83
N SER A 8 -3.52 12.58 -8.90
CA SER A 8 -2.53 12.53 -9.98
C SER A 8 -1.71 11.25 -9.92
N VAL A 9 -1.20 10.77 -11.06
CA VAL A 9 -0.25 9.66 -11.14
C VAL A 9 1.06 10.18 -11.76
N PRO A 10 2.24 9.93 -11.17
CA PRO A 10 2.46 9.17 -9.94
C PRO A 10 2.07 9.96 -8.67
N THR A 11 1.71 9.22 -7.61
CA THR A 11 1.48 9.78 -6.27
C THR A 11 1.58 8.69 -5.21
N ALA A 12 1.69 9.07 -3.94
CA ALA A 12 1.32 8.18 -2.86
C ALA A 12 0.33 8.84 -1.89
N ILE A 13 -0.70 8.09 -1.53
CA ILE A 13 -1.78 8.52 -0.66
C ILE A 13 -1.51 7.98 0.75
N PRO A 14 -1.32 8.85 1.75
CA PRO A 14 -1.20 8.48 3.16
C PRO A 14 -2.31 7.53 3.65
N ILE A 15 -1.92 6.52 4.43
CA ILE A 15 -2.84 5.69 5.21
C ILE A 15 -2.59 5.97 6.69
N ILE A 16 -3.53 6.65 7.34
CA ILE A 16 -3.30 7.29 8.64
C ILE A 16 -3.46 6.31 9.81
N GLU A 17 -4.15 5.19 9.57
CA GLU A 17 -4.39 4.15 10.57
C GLU A 17 -3.84 2.81 10.10
N PRO A 18 -3.31 1.97 11.02
CA PRO A 18 -2.78 0.67 10.66
C PRO A 18 -3.88 -0.21 10.06
N LEU A 19 -3.56 -0.94 8.99
CA LEU A 19 -4.48 -1.92 8.43
C LEU A 19 -4.78 -2.99 9.48
N ARG A 20 -6.02 -3.47 9.48
CA ARG A 20 -6.50 -4.60 10.29
C ARG A 20 -7.28 -5.56 9.40
N SER A 21 -7.48 -6.79 9.85
CA SER A 21 -8.32 -7.73 9.12
C SER A 21 -9.70 -7.11 8.89
N GLY A 22 -10.14 -7.06 7.63
CA GLY A 22 -11.37 -6.40 7.20
C GLY A 22 -11.17 -5.01 6.58
N CYS A 23 -9.98 -4.40 6.68
CA CYS A 23 -9.65 -3.17 5.93
C CYS A 23 -9.64 -3.45 4.43
N LYS A 24 -10.17 -2.49 3.66
CA LYS A 24 -10.35 -2.58 2.22
C LYS A 24 -9.85 -1.29 1.56
N ILE A 25 -9.23 -1.46 0.40
CA ILE A 25 -8.77 -0.40 -0.48
C ILE A 25 -9.33 -0.71 -1.86
N ASP A 26 -10.26 0.11 -2.32
CA ASP A 26 -10.91 0.00 -3.61
C ASP A 26 -10.38 1.11 -4.52
N ILE A 27 -9.79 0.74 -5.65
CA ILE A 27 -9.22 1.68 -6.63
C ILE A 27 -10.01 1.57 -7.92
N TYR A 28 -10.57 2.70 -8.36
CA TYR A 28 -11.31 2.85 -9.59
C TYR A 28 -10.50 3.73 -10.52
N GLY A 29 -10.24 3.25 -11.73
CA GLY A 29 -9.43 3.96 -12.70
C GLY A 29 -9.63 3.46 -14.11
N LYS A 30 -8.83 4.00 -15.01
CA LYS A 30 -8.81 3.65 -16.42
C LYS A 30 -7.38 3.44 -16.88
N VAL A 31 -7.16 2.39 -17.67
CA VAL A 31 -5.86 2.12 -18.30
C VAL A 31 -5.65 3.12 -19.43
N ASP A 32 -4.49 3.78 -19.45
CA ASP A 32 -4.19 4.77 -20.49
C ASP A 32 -3.76 4.10 -21.82
N ASP A 33 -4.01 4.77 -22.94
CA ASP A 33 -3.67 4.31 -24.30
C ASP A 33 -2.24 4.69 -24.74
N CYS A 34 -1.26 4.58 -23.84
CA CYS A 34 0.13 4.97 -24.12
C CYS A 34 1.09 3.79 -24.41
N ARG A 35 2.26 4.13 -24.97
CA ARG A 35 3.25 3.18 -25.51
C ARG A 35 4.03 2.42 -24.43
N HIS A 36 4.13 2.98 -23.23
CA HIS A 36 4.53 2.28 -22.02
C HIS A 36 3.23 1.87 -21.34
N LYS A 37 3.10 0.58 -21.01
CA LYS A 37 1.78 -0.03 -20.83
C LYS A 37 1.53 -0.47 -19.39
N ASN A 38 2.52 -0.32 -18.52
CA ASN A 38 2.48 -0.97 -17.22
C ASN A 38 2.13 0.07 -16.17
N PHE A 39 1.29 -0.33 -15.23
CA PHE A 39 1.07 0.45 -14.03
C PHE A 39 1.26 -0.42 -12.80
N ALA A 40 1.55 0.23 -11.68
CA ALA A 40 1.71 -0.43 -10.41
C ALA A 40 0.90 0.27 -9.32
N VAL A 41 0.30 -0.56 -8.48
CA VAL A 41 -0.31 -0.18 -7.22
C VAL A 41 0.51 -0.81 -6.10
N GLU A 42 0.91 0.00 -5.12
CA GLU A 42 1.85 -0.42 -4.09
C GLU A 42 1.35 -0.09 -2.69
N LEU A 43 1.56 -1.00 -1.74
CA LEU A 43 1.46 -0.71 -0.31
C LEU A 43 2.87 -0.42 0.21
N LEU A 44 3.09 0.82 0.66
CA LEU A 44 4.40 1.34 1.04
C LEU A 44 4.60 1.32 2.56
N SER A 45 5.83 1.10 3.00
CA SER A 45 6.23 1.15 4.41
C SER A 45 7.66 1.67 4.51
N GLY A 46 7.83 3.00 4.60
CA GLY A 46 9.16 3.63 4.50
C GLY A 46 9.92 3.14 3.26
N PRO A 47 11.15 2.58 3.40
CA PRO A 47 11.95 2.10 2.28
C PRO A 47 11.51 0.74 1.72
N HIS A 48 10.42 0.17 2.23
CA HIS A 48 9.92 -1.15 1.84
C HIS A 48 8.66 -1.02 0.97
N ILE A 49 8.51 -1.97 0.05
CA ILE A 49 7.27 -2.21 -0.66
C ILE A 49 6.65 -3.48 -0.07
N VAL A 50 5.61 -3.31 0.73
CA VAL A 50 4.90 -4.40 1.42
C VAL A 50 4.20 -5.30 0.40
N LEU A 51 3.54 -4.68 -0.58
CA LEU A 51 2.88 -5.36 -1.68
C LEU A 51 2.99 -4.49 -2.91
N HIS A 52 3.63 -5.01 -3.94
CA HIS A 52 3.68 -4.44 -5.28
C HIS A 52 2.71 -5.24 -6.14
N ILE A 53 1.79 -4.57 -6.84
CA ILE A 53 0.90 -5.19 -7.83
C ILE A 53 1.12 -4.48 -9.16
N ASN A 54 1.81 -5.14 -10.09
CA ASN A 54 2.20 -4.55 -11.36
C ASN A 54 1.52 -5.25 -12.53
N PHE A 55 0.64 -4.54 -13.21
CA PHE A 55 -0.05 -4.99 -14.40
C PHE A 55 0.87 -4.79 -15.60
N ARG A 56 1.22 -5.88 -16.28
CA ARG A 56 2.12 -5.89 -17.43
C ARG A 56 1.38 -6.35 -18.69
N PHE A 57 1.28 -5.47 -19.66
CA PHE A 57 0.51 -5.71 -20.89
C PHE A 57 1.37 -6.21 -22.06
N HIS A 58 2.67 -6.42 -21.85
CA HIS A 58 3.55 -6.96 -22.86
C HIS A 58 3.37 -8.48 -23.01
N HIS A 59 3.04 -8.92 -24.24
CA HIS A 59 2.94 -10.32 -24.71
C HIS A 59 1.89 -11.22 -24.04
N GLU A 60 1.72 -11.20 -22.70
CA GLU A 60 0.99 -12.24 -21.96
C GLU A 60 -0.07 -11.73 -20.96
N HIS A 61 -0.32 -10.41 -20.89
CA HIS A 61 -1.27 -9.77 -19.94
C HIS A 61 -1.14 -10.37 -18.53
N VAL A 62 0.02 -10.14 -17.91
CA VAL A 62 0.40 -10.74 -16.64
C VAL A 62 0.42 -9.67 -15.56
N VAL A 63 -0.21 -9.97 -14.42
CA VAL A 63 -0.02 -9.22 -13.19
C VAL A 63 1.07 -9.90 -12.38
N VAL A 64 2.03 -9.11 -11.91
CA VAL A 64 3.12 -9.57 -11.06
C VAL A 64 2.95 -8.96 -9.68
N MET A 65 2.98 -9.81 -8.66
CA MET A 65 2.92 -9.42 -7.27
C MET A 65 4.22 -9.79 -6.56
N ASN A 66 4.75 -8.86 -5.76
CA ASN A 66 5.98 -9.08 -5.02
C ASN A 66 6.05 -8.15 -3.79
N SER A 67 7.12 -8.29 -3.01
CA SER A 67 7.50 -7.36 -1.95
C SER A 67 8.99 -7.05 -2.08
N ALA A 68 9.38 -5.84 -1.70
CA ALA A 68 10.77 -5.40 -1.76
C ALA A 68 11.24 -4.89 -0.39
N SER A 69 12.42 -5.35 0.04
CA SER A 69 13.08 -4.86 1.25
C SER A 69 14.33 -4.08 0.89
N TYR A 70 14.36 -2.77 1.16
CA TYR A 70 15.48 -1.90 0.77
C TYR A 70 15.86 -2.06 -0.71
N GLY A 71 14.86 -2.07 -1.59
CA GLY A 71 15.03 -2.28 -3.03
C GLY A 71 15.34 -3.71 -3.47
N ASN A 72 15.57 -4.66 -2.54
CA ASN A 72 15.77 -6.06 -2.87
C ASN A 72 14.43 -6.77 -3.03
N TRP A 73 14.11 -7.18 -4.26
CA TRP A 73 12.90 -7.91 -4.60
C TRP A 73 12.95 -9.36 -4.14
N GLY A 74 11.83 -9.87 -3.63
CA GLY A 74 11.65 -11.30 -3.35
C GLY A 74 11.20 -12.10 -4.57
N ASP A 75 10.62 -13.27 -4.33
CA ASP A 75 10.09 -14.13 -5.38
C ASP A 75 8.80 -13.55 -5.99
N GLU A 76 8.70 -13.51 -7.31
CA GLU A 76 7.50 -13.03 -8.00
C GLU A 76 6.35 -14.05 -7.92
N VAL A 77 5.14 -13.56 -7.68
CA VAL A 77 3.88 -14.30 -7.89
C VAL A 77 3.22 -13.75 -9.15
N ARG A 78 2.82 -14.61 -10.09
CA ARG A 78 2.32 -14.20 -11.40
C ARG A 78 0.94 -14.78 -11.68
N HIS A 79 0.04 -13.96 -12.18
CA HIS A 79 -1.29 -14.34 -12.65
C HIS A 79 -1.62 -13.63 -13.98
N HIS A 80 -2.63 -14.09 -14.69
CA HIS A 80 -3.16 -13.37 -15.85
C HIS A 80 -4.19 -12.31 -15.41
N HIS A 81 -4.32 -11.23 -16.16
CA HIS A 81 -5.38 -10.24 -16.00
C HIS A 81 -6.16 -10.01 -17.29
N SER A 82 -7.39 -9.53 -17.17
CA SER A 82 -8.31 -9.29 -18.30
C SER A 82 -8.28 -7.85 -18.84
N LEU A 83 -7.50 -6.95 -18.24
CA LEU A 83 -7.42 -5.55 -18.67
C LEU A 83 -6.78 -5.38 -20.06
N HIS A 84 -7.36 -4.46 -20.82
CA HIS A 84 -6.87 -3.91 -22.09
C HIS A 84 -6.69 -2.39 -21.99
N HIS A 85 -6.16 -1.80 -23.06
CA HIS A 85 -6.08 -0.34 -23.20
C HIS A 85 -7.48 0.27 -23.19
N ASP A 86 -7.59 1.47 -22.62
CA ASP A 86 -8.84 2.20 -22.42
C ASP A 86 -9.89 1.52 -21.52
N ASP A 87 -9.60 0.35 -20.94
CA ASP A 87 -10.51 -0.30 -20.01
C ASP A 87 -10.58 0.49 -18.69
N SER A 88 -11.80 0.72 -18.23
CA SER A 88 -12.04 1.03 -16.83
C SER A 88 -11.82 -0.22 -15.98
N PHE A 89 -11.26 -0.06 -14.79
CA PHE A 89 -11.03 -1.15 -13.88
C PHE A 89 -11.40 -0.79 -12.44
N HIS A 90 -11.71 -1.83 -11.67
CA HIS A 90 -11.85 -1.81 -10.22
C HIS A 90 -10.88 -2.82 -9.62
N LEU A 91 -9.84 -2.33 -8.94
CA LEU A 91 -8.94 -3.15 -8.16
C LEU A 91 -9.38 -3.11 -6.70
N HIS A 92 -9.70 -4.27 -6.15
CA HIS A 92 -10.08 -4.45 -4.76
C HIS A 92 -8.95 -5.16 -4.01
N ILE A 93 -8.49 -4.55 -2.91
CA ILE A 93 -7.52 -5.14 -2.00
C ILE A 93 -8.17 -5.23 -0.61
N GLN A 94 -8.35 -6.44 -0.10
CA GLN A 94 -8.83 -6.66 1.25
C GLN A 94 -7.76 -7.33 2.10
N ALA A 95 -7.47 -6.73 3.24
CA ALA A 95 -6.57 -7.34 4.21
C ALA A 95 -7.31 -8.36 5.07
N HIS A 96 -6.79 -9.58 5.11
CA HIS A 96 -7.19 -10.64 6.04
C HIS A 96 -6.06 -10.93 7.02
N HIS A 97 -6.32 -11.77 8.02
CA HIS A 97 -5.32 -12.08 9.04
C HIS A 97 -3.99 -12.61 8.49
N ASN A 98 -4.03 -13.44 7.44
CA ASN A 98 -2.85 -14.14 6.93
C ASN A 98 -2.41 -13.70 5.52
N GLN A 99 -3.24 -12.93 4.82
CA GLN A 99 -3.04 -12.61 3.40
C GLN A 99 -3.81 -11.36 2.99
N TYR A 100 -3.44 -10.81 1.84
CA TYR A 100 -4.29 -9.92 1.06
C TYR A 100 -5.12 -10.75 0.07
N GLU A 101 -6.41 -10.46 0.00
CA GLU A 101 -7.27 -10.90 -1.10
C GLU A 101 -7.32 -9.77 -2.13
N ILE A 102 -7.00 -10.12 -3.38
CA ILE A 102 -6.91 -9.16 -4.48
C ILE A 102 -7.90 -9.59 -5.54
N GLN A 103 -8.81 -8.69 -5.92
CA GLN A 103 -9.78 -8.92 -6.98
C GLN A 103 -9.66 -7.82 -8.03
N LEU A 104 -9.89 -8.18 -9.28
CA LEU A 104 -9.96 -7.26 -10.40
C LEU A 104 -11.35 -7.37 -11.04
N ASN A 105 -12.08 -6.26 -11.13
CA ASN A 105 -13.43 -6.20 -11.69
C ASN A 105 -14.41 -7.19 -11.03
N GLY A 106 -14.23 -7.42 -9.72
CA GLY A 106 -15.02 -8.38 -8.93
C GLY A 106 -14.60 -9.85 -9.08
N GLU A 107 -13.61 -10.16 -9.91
CA GLU A 107 -13.06 -11.51 -10.05
C GLU A 107 -11.80 -11.67 -9.20
N LEU A 108 -11.70 -12.79 -8.46
CA LEU A 108 -10.52 -13.10 -7.64
C LEU A 108 -9.27 -13.24 -8.53
N LEU A 109 -8.27 -12.40 -8.27
CA LEU A 109 -7.00 -12.39 -8.96
C LEU A 109 -5.97 -13.23 -8.21
N ALA A 110 -5.83 -13.00 -6.89
CA ALA A 110 -4.88 -13.74 -6.06
C ALA A 110 -5.21 -13.65 -4.56
N TYR A 111 -4.69 -14.62 -3.81
CA TYR A 111 -4.43 -14.49 -2.38
C TYR A 111 -2.92 -14.32 -2.17
N TYR A 112 -2.48 -13.15 -1.72
CA TYR A 112 -1.07 -12.86 -1.48
C TYR A 112 -0.76 -12.96 0.00
N ALA A 113 -0.01 -13.99 0.41
CA ALA A 113 0.39 -14.17 1.80
C ALA A 113 1.25 -13.00 2.30
N HIS A 114 1.02 -12.59 3.55
CA HIS A 114 1.78 -11.49 4.16
C HIS A 114 3.28 -11.83 4.24
N ARG A 115 4.11 -11.08 3.51
CA ARG A 115 5.59 -11.11 3.65
C ARG A 115 6.11 -10.09 4.64
N PHE A 116 5.31 -9.06 4.88
CA PHE A 116 5.50 -8.01 5.88
C PHE A 116 4.24 -7.90 6.73
N PRO A 117 4.33 -7.31 7.93
CA PRO A 117 3.17 -7.08 8.79
C PRO A 117 2.23 -6.09 8.10
N MET A 118 0.95 -6.41 8.02
CA MET A 118 -0.01 -5.52 7.36
C MET A 118 -0.16 -4.17 8.08
N GLU A 119 0.05 -4.15 9.39
CA GLU A 119 0.02 -2.95 10.22
C GLU A 119 1.15 -1.97 9.90
N SER A 120 2.20 -2.40 9.20
CA SER A 120 3.33 -1.54 8.83
C SER A 120 3.05 -0.69 7.60
N VAL A 121 1.97 -0.94 6.86
CA VAL A 121 1.61 -0.16 5.67
C VAL A 121 1.28 1.28 6.06
N GLN A 122 1.92 2.23 5.37
CA GLN A 122 1.86 3.67 5.64
C GLN A 122 1.23 4.48 4.51
N ALA A 123 1.24 3.96 3.28
CA ALA A 123 0.64 4.64 2.13
C ALA A 123 0.30 3.69 0.98
N LEU A 124 -0.57 4.18 0.10
CA LEU A 124 -0.88 3.59 -1.20
C LEU A 124 -0.09 4.35 -2.28
N GLY A 125 0.90 3.71 -2.89
CA GLY A 125 1.63 4.21 -4.04
C GLY A 125 0.91 3.88 -5.36
N LEU A 126 0.88 4.84 -6.27
CA LEU A 126 0.28 4.74 -7.60
C LEU A 126 1.30 5.26 -8.62
N GLN A 127 1.69 4.43 -9.59
CA GLN A 127 2.66 4.82 -10.62
C GLN A 127 2.45 4.11 -11.95
N GLY A 128 2.99 4.70 -13.02
CA GLY A 128 2.90 4.18 -14.39
C GLY A 128 1.70 4.73 -15.15
N ASP A 129 1.22 3.94 -16.10
CA ASP A 129 0.41 4.40 -17.23
C ASP A 129 -1.10 4.15 -17.02
N PHE A 130 -1.73 4.98 -16.18
CA PHE A 130 -3.15 4.88 -15.85
C PHE A 130 -3.65 6.16 -15.16
N THR A 131 -4.97 6.36 -15.23
CA THR A 131 -5.67 7.43 -14.53
C THR A 131 -6.55 6.86 -13.42
N ILE A 132 -6.58 7.55 -12.27
CA ILE A 132 -7.44 7.16 -11.15
C ILE A 132 -8.62 8.12 -11.06
N GLU A 133 -9.81 7.54 -10.96
CA GLU A 133 -11.05 8.28 -10.73
C GLU A 133 -11.31 8.43 -9.23
N LYS A 134 -11.11 7.34 -8.48
CA LYS A 134 -11.40 7.29 -7.05
C LYS A 134 -10.59 6.20 -6.35
N VAL A 135 -10.08 6.51 -5.16
CA VAL A 135 -9.65 5.53 -4.17
C VAL A 135 -10.61 5.60 -2.98
N HIS A 136 -11.15 4.45 -2.58
CA HIS A 136 -12.08 4.32 -1.46
C HIS A 136 -11.49 3.41 -0.40
N PHE A 137 -11.29 3.95 0.80
CA PHE A 137 -10.82 3.24 1.98
C PHE A 137 -12.00 2.90 2.88
N SER A 138 -12.13 1.64 3.28
CA SER A 138 -13.15 1.18 4.22
C SER A 138 -12.63 0.10 5.17
N GLY A 139 -13.40 -0.24 6.20
CA GLY A 139 -13.00 -1.22 7.23
C GLY A 139 -11.98 -0.73 8.26
N PHE A 140 -11.43 0.48 8.12
CA PHE A 140 -10.65 1.16 9.17
C PHE A 140 -11.57 1.68 10.29
N GLN A 141 -10.98 2.06 11.43
CA GLN A 141 -11.75 2.65 12.53
C GLN A 141 -12.12 4.11 12.24
N PHE A 142 -11.31 4.84 11.48
CA PHE A 142 -11.51 6.26 11.17
C PHE A 142 -11.58 7.12 12.44
N ASN A 143 -10.72 6.81 13.41
CA ASN A 143 -10.58 7.56 14.65
C ASN A 143 -9.66 8.77 14.49
N LEU A 144 -8.86 8.81 13.42
CA LEU A 144 -7.99 9.93 13.07
C LEU A 144 -8.59 10.73 11.91
N ASP A 145 -8.16 11.98 11.75
CA ASP A 145 -8.57 12.80 10.61
C ASP A 145 -7.71 12.48 9.39
N TRP A 146 -8.29 11.77 8.42
CA TRP A 146 -7.62 11.38 7.18
C TRP A 146 -7.41 12.55 6.21
N ASN A 147 -8.01 13.72 6.46
CA ASN A 147 -7.76 14.93 5.67
C ASN A 147 -6.66 15.81 6.27
N SER A 148 -6.09 15.43 7.42
CA SER A 148 -5.02 16.19 8.05
C SER A 148 -3.70 16.03 7.28
N GLU A 149 -2.93 17.11 7.18
CA GLU A 149 -1.58 17.05 6.64
C GLU A 149 -0.70 16.23 7.59
N CYS A 150 -0.28 15.04 7.13
CA CYS A 150 0.75 14.30 7.83
C CYS A 150 2.13 14.91 7.53
N ASP A 151 2.68 15.59 8.53
CA ASP A 151 4.07 16.02 8.53
C ASP A 151 4.98 14.79 8.74
N TYR A 152 5.55 14.30 7.64
CA TYR A 152 6.51 13.20 7.66
C TYR A 152 7.95 13.68 7.96
N GLY A 153 8.17 14.96 8.26
CA GLY A 153 9.48 15.55 8.53
C GLY A 153 10.36 15.79 7.30
N HIS A 154 9.85 15.49 6.10
CA HIS A 154 10.50 15.63 4.79
C HIS A 154 9.45 16.06 3.75
N ARG A 155 9.79 16.17 2.44
CA ARG A 155 8.82 16.44 1.36
C ARG A 155 7.74 15.33 1.19
N GLY A 156 7.62 14.37 2.11
CA GLY A 156 6.61 13.31 2.08
C GLY A 156 6.69 12.45 0.82
N TYR A 157 5.55 11.99 0.33
CA TYR A 157 5.44 11.17 -0.89
C TYR A 157 5.51 11.97 -2.20
N SER A 158 5.85 13.26 -2.14
CA SER A 158 5.79 14.19 -3.29
C SER A 158 6.73 13.82 -4.45
N ALA A 159 7.74 12.99 -4.22
CA ALA A 159 8.69 12.52 -5.22
C ALA A 159 8.47 11.04 -5.59
N TYR A 160 7.41 10.39 -5.12
CA TYR A 160 7.15 8.99 -5.43
C TYR A 160 7.09 8.77 -6.95
N GLY A 161 7.86 7.80 -7.45
CA GLY A 161 8.00 7.51 -8.88
C GLY A 161 9.07 8.32 -9.62
N THR A 162 9.91 9.10 -8.93
CA THR A 162 11.09 9.77 -9.52
C THR A 162 12.40 9.22 -8.96
N ASP A 163 13.53 9.51 -9.62
CA ASP A 163 14.88 9.14 -9.15
C ASP A 163 15.24 9.81 -7.80
N ASP A 164 14.51 10.87 -7.42
CA ASP A 164 14.70 11.63 -6.19
C ASP A 164 13.74 11.18 -5.06
N TYR A 165 13.06 10.03 -5.20
CA TYR A 165 12.17 9.53 -4.16
C TYR A 165 12.94 9.11 -2.90
N GLU A 166 12.88 9.95 -1.87
CA GLU A 166 13.27 9.59 -0.51
C GLU A 166 12.02 9.17 0.28
N PRO A 167 11.84 7.87 0.58
CA PRO A 167 10.70 7.43 1.35
C PRO A 167 10.73 8.03 2.76
N PRO A 168 9.58 8.46 3.30
CA PRO A 168 9.55 8.98 4.66
C PRO A 168 9.96 7.87 5.64
N CYS A 169 11.09 8.07 6.32
CA CYS A 169 11.45 7.33 7.54
C CYS A 169 10.54 7.81 8.68
N SER A 170 9.22 7.57 8.59
CA SER A 170 8.32 8.10 9.61
C SER A 170 8.39 7.26 10.88
N VAL A 171 8.95 7.90 11.91
CA VAL A 171 8.98 7.53 13.33
C VAL A 171 7.57 7.63 13.97
N ALA A 172 6.54 7.97 13.18
CA ALA A 172 5.22 8.41 13.64
C ALA A 172 4.40 7.30 14.33
N PHE A 173 4.66 6.03 14.05
CA PHE A 173 3.99 4.92 14.73
C PHE A 173 4.47 4.70 16.16
N ILE A 174 5.61 5.29 16.57
CA ILE A 174 6.15 5.14 17.93
C ILE A 174 5.39 6.04 18.92
N THR A 175 5.01 7.25 18.53
CA THR A 175 4.53 8.27 19.49
C THR A 175 3.08 8.07 19.98
N LEU A 176 2.23 7.39 19.21
CA LEU A 176 0.83 7.11 19.59
C LEU A 176 0.71 5.91 20.55
N CYS A 177 1.62 4.95 20.47
CA CYS A 177 1.66 3.81 21.39
C CYS A 177 2.19 4.25 22.78
N GLU A 178 3.17 5.15 22.84
CA GLU A 178 3.77 5.61 24.10
C GLU A 178 2.80 6.44 24.96
N ARG A 179 1.90 7.25 24.37
CA ARG A 179 0.96 8.06 25.16
C ARG A 179 -0.18 7.27 25.81
N HIS A 180 -0.54 6.11 25.27
CA HIS A 180 -1.60 5.26 25.84
C HIS A 180 -1.06 4.18 26.81
N LEU A 181 0.24 3.87 26.76
CA LEU A 181 0.84 2.80 27.57
C LEU A 181 1.41 3.24 28.92
N LEU A 182 1.42 4.55 29.24
CA LEU A 182 1.84 5.05 30.56
C LEU A 182 0.77 4.87 31.66
N GLY A 183 -0.35 4.21 31.37
CA GLY A 183 -1.49 4.17 32.28
C GLY A 183 -2.29 2.87 32.28
N ARG A 184 -1.65 1.71 32.47
CA ARG A 184 -2.18 0.56 33.24
C ARG A 184 -1.25 -0.64 33.15
N SER A 185 -0.77 -1.08 34.31
CA SER A 185 -0.08 -2.35 34.50
C SER A 185 -1.00 -3.51 34.13
N GLN A 186 -0.68 -4.21 33.04
CA GLN A 186 -0.87 -5.65 32.78
C GLN A 186 -0.60 -5.89 31.29
N MET A 187 0.66 -6.15 30.96
CA MET A 187 1.10 -6.41 29.60
C MET A 187 0.92 -7.90 29.28
N SER A 188 0.06 -8.21 28.31
CA SER A 188 0.07 -9.53 27.66
C SER A 188 1.26 -9.59 26.68
N LEU A 189 1.92 -10.74 26.65
CA LEU A 189 3.17 -11.05 25.93
C LEU A 189 3.15 -10.89 24.40
N VAL A 190 2.07 -10.36 23.82
CA VAL A 190 1.91 -10.20 22.37
C VAL A 190 2.56 -8.91 21.85
N CYS A 191 2.81 -7.92 22.72
CA CYS A 191 3.24 -6.58 22.32
C CYS A 191 4.78 -6.39 22.21
N TRP A 192 5.60 -7.37 22.64
CA TRP A 192 7.05 -7.21 22.71
C TRP A 192 7.83 -7.64 21.45
N ARG A 193 7.16 -8.19 20.43
CA ARG A 193 7.86 -8.71 19.25
C ARG A 193 7.97 -7.72 18.07
N TRP A 194 7.47 -6.49 18.23
CA TRP A 194 7.42 -5.49 17.15
C TRP A 194 8.23 -4.22 17.44
N ILE A 195 8.99 -4.17 18.53
CA ILE A 195 9.80 -3.00 18.94
C ILE A 195 11.30 -3.18 18.64
N ILE A 196 11.74 -4.35 18.16
CA ILE A 196 13.16 -4.60 17.86
C ILE A 196 13.31 -5.22 16.46
N VAL A 197 13.09 -4.42 15.41
CA VAL A 197 13.88 -4.48 14.16
C VAL A 197 14.00 -3.06 13.59
N VAL A 198 14.23 -2.05 14.43
CA VAL A 198 14.71 -0.72 14.00
C VAL A 198 15.58 -0.19 15.13
N CYS A 199 16.82 -0.70 15.18
CA CYS A 199 18.03 -0.12 15.76
C CYS A 199 19.00 -1.25 16.14
N CYS A 200 20.19 -1.18 15.54
CA CYS A 200 21.39 -1.98 15.81
C CYS A 200 21.36 -3.45 15.33
N LEU A 201 22.13 -3.76 14.29
CA LEU A 201 23.47 -4.34 14.45
C LEU A 201 24.17 -4.41 13.08
N ASP A 202 25.27 -3.65 13.00
CA ASP A 202 26.47 -3.67 12.12
C ASP A 202 26.33 -3.65 10.59
#